data_AF-A0A949ET21-F1
#
_entry.id   AF-A0A949ET21-F1
#
_cell.length_a   1.000
_cell.length_b   1.000
_cell.length_c   1.000
_cell.angle_alpha   90.00
_cell.angle_beta   90.00
_cell.angle_gamma   90.00
#
_symmetry.space_group_name_H-M   'P 1'
#
loop_
_entity.id
_entity.type
_entity.pdbx_description
1 polymer ?
#
loop_
_entity_poly.entity_id
_entity_poly.type
_entity_poly.pdbx_seq_one_letter_code
_entity_poly.pdbx_strand_id
1 'polypeptide(L)'
;MVIPDCSGALVLWLPASGVVSVMKTFVIGKTEFLAEGRFGNVLINPKLPKNFECTDNQKRPAEQLKKWWGRPYLEVEMEDPEQWPDGVFYSVYCLDGGAWDRPTLWGRFESLDEALQCVERSPAWRKS
;
A
#
# COMPACT_ATOMS: atom_id res chain seq x y z
N MET A 1 15.19 -22.84 -34.86
CA MET A 1 15.07 -24.08 -35.65
C MET A 1 13.98 -24.91 -34.98
N VAL A 2 12.79 -24.94 -35.57
CA VAL A 2 11.56 -25.51 -34.97
C VAL A 2 11.39 -26.96 -35.40
N ILE A 3 11.14 -27.85 -34.43
CA ILE A 3 10.66 -29.21 -34.66
C ILE A 3 9.16 -29.20 -34.34
N PRO A 4 8.27 -29.70 -35.21
CA PRO A 4 6.84 -29.74 -34.94
C PRO A 4 6.49 -31.00 -34.14
N ASP A 5 5.68 -30.87 -33.09
CA ASP A 5 4.87 -31.98 -32.59
C ASP A 5 3.38 -31.67 -32.76
N CYS A 6 2.71 -32.64 -33.38
CA CYS A 6 1.31 -32.67 -33.75
C CYS A 6 0.47 -33.13 -32.57
N SER A 7 0.23 -32.26 -31.62
CA SER A 7 -0.79 -32.47 -30.58
C SER A 7 -1.54 -31.15 -30.42
N GLY A 8 -2.73 -31.07 -31.03
CA GLY A 8 -3.60 -29.89 -31.07
C GLY A 8 -4.20 -29.50 -29.71
N ALA A 9 -3.36 -29.27 -28.71
CA ALA A 9 -3.70 -28.55 -27.50
C ALA A 9 -3.09 -27.16 -27.60
N LEU A 10 -3.94 -26.14 -27.68
CA LEU A 10 -3.54 -24.78 -27.28
C LEU A 10 -3.12 -24.88 -25.81
N VAL A 11 -1.82 -25.09 -25.56
CA VAL A 11 -1.24 -24.78 -24.26
C VAL A 11 -1.20 -23.26 -24.21
N LEU A 12 -2.30 -22.66 -23.75
CA LEU A 12 -2.28 -21.28 -23.30
C LEU A 12 -1.21 -21.21 -22.20
N TRP A 13 -0.10 -20.58 -22.54
CA TRP A 13 0.92 -20.19 -21.59
C TRP A 13 0.24 -19.20 -20.62
N LEU A 14 -0.24 -19.71 -19.48
CA LEU A 14 -0.66 -18.87 -18.37
C LEU A 14 0.61 -18.17 -17.88
N PRO A 15 0.69 -16.82 -17.92
CA PRO A 15 1.83 -16.13 -17.32
C PRO A 15 1.91 -16.50 -15.84
N ALA A 16 3.14 -16.73 -15.40
CA ALA A 16 3.51 -17.07 -14.03
C ALA A 16 2.74 -16.20 -13.02
N SER A 17 2.03 -16.88 -12.11
CA SER A 17 1.59 -16.38 -10.81
C SER A 17 1.13 -14.91 -10.77
N GLY A 18 0.12 -14.57 -11.57
CA GLY A 18 -0.62 -13.33 -11.38
C GLY A 18 -1.47 -13.43 -10.11
N VAL A 19 -0.91 -13.07 -8.95
CA VAL A 19 -1.74 -12.64 -7.82
C VAL A 19 -2.43 -11.35 -8.24
N VAL A 20 -3.62 -11.47 -8.82
CA VAL A 20 -4.46 -10.30 -9.09
C VAL A 20 -4.83 -9.73 -7.74
N SER A 21 -4.20 -8.63 -7.33
CA SER A 21 -4.57 -7.92 -6.10
C SER A 21 -6.05 -7.55 -6.17
N VAL A 22 -6.86 -8.27 -5.40
CA VAL A 22 -8.31 -8.05 -5.36
C VAL A 22 -8.57 -6.91 -4.38
N MET A 23 -8.89 -5.74 -4.92
CA MET A 23 -9.36 -4.61 -4.15
C MET A 23 -10.67 -4.96 -3.44
N LYS A 24 -10.72 -4.74 -2.13
CA LYS A 24 -11.89 -4.96 -1.27
C LYS A 24 -12.26 -3.68 -0.55
N THR A 25 -13.55 -3.53 -0.25
CA THR A 25 -14.04 -2.40 0.55
C THR A 25 -14.01 -2.76 2.03
N PHE A 26 -13.41 -1.89 2.83
CA PHE A 26 -13.32 -1.99 4.28
C PHE A 26 -13.94 -0.76 4.94
N VAL A 27 -14.68 -0.97 6.01
CA VAL A 27 -15.30 0.12 6.79
C VAL A 27 -14.49 0.34 8.06
N ILE A 28 -13.97 1.55 8.25
CA ILE A 28 -13.25 1.96 9.47
C ILE A 28 -14.04 3.11 10.10
N GLY A 29 -14.67 2.83 11.24
CA GLY A 29 -15.59 3.76 11.89
C GLY A 29 -16.83 4.02 11.03
N LYS A 30 -16.94 5.22 10.45
CA LYS A 30 -18.04 5.64 9.56
C LYS A 30 -17.58 5.89 8.12
N THR A 31 -16.40 5.42 7.76
CA THR A 31 -15.78 5.73 6.47
C THR A 31 -15.34 4.47 5.76
N GLU A 32 -15.65 4.40 4.47
CA GLU A 32 -15.33 3.28 3.61
C GLU A 32 -14.02 3.52 2.87
N PHE A 33 -13.21 2.47 2.74
CA PHE A 33 -11.92 2.48 2.09
C PHE A 33 -11.83 1.30 1.14
N LEU A 34 -11.32 1.54 -0.06
CA LEU A 34 -10.96 0.46 -0.96
C LEU A 34 -9.48 0.16 -0.74
N ALA A 35 -9.11 -1.09 -0.46
CA ALA A 35 -7.74 -1.51 -0.25
C ALA A 35 -7.54 -2.98 -0.64
N GLU A 36 -6.30 -3.42 -0.82
CA GLU A 36 -6.01 -4.84 -1.05
C GLU A 36 -6.18 -5.66 0.23
N GLY A 37 -5.80 -5.07 1.37
CA GLY A 37 -5.91 -5.69 2.68
C GLY A 37 -6.15 -4.70 3.81
N ARG A 38 -6.38 -5.23 5.01
CA ARG A 38 -6.50 -4.45 6.24
C ARG A 38 -5.99 -5.27 7.42
N PHE A 39 -5.25 -4.62 8.31
CA PHE A 39 -4.88 -5.17 9.61
C PHE A 39 -5.37 -4.24 10.72
N GLY A 40 -6.32 -4.70 11.54
CA GLY A 40 -6.93 -3.83 12.55
C GLY A 40 -7.49 -2.56 11.90
N ASN A 41 -7.00 -1.37 12.30
CA ASN A 41 -7.40 -0.09 11.71
C ASN A 41 -6.43 0.44 10.63
N VAL A 42 -5.46 -0.36 10.20
CA VAL A 42 -4.45 0.01 9.19
C VAL A 42 -4.79 -0.65 7.86
N LEU A 43 -4.80 0.14 6.78
CA LEU A 43 -5.07 -0.34 5.43
C LEU A 43 -3.78 -0.77 4.75
N ILE A 44 -3.84 -1.82 3.92
CA ILE A 44 -2.72 -2.34 3.13
C ILE A 44 -3.03 -2.09 1.66
N ASN A 45 -2.15 -1.36 0.97
CA ASN A 45 -2.32 -0.90 -0.41
C ASN A 45 -3.72 -0.30 -0.64
N PRO A 46 -4.11 0.75 0.10
CA PRO A 46 -5.36 1.43 -0.17
C PRO A 46 -5.36 2.09 -1.55
N LYS A 47 -6.53 2.14 -2.19
CA LYS A 47 -6.74 2.99 -3.36
C LYS A 47 -6.72 4.45 -2.93
N LEU A 48 -5.57 5.08 -3.13
CA LEU A 48 -5.39 6.49 -2.85
C LEU A 48 -6.15 7.35 -3.88
N PRO A 49 -6.66 8.52 -3.46
CA PRO A 49 -7.15 9.54 -4.38
C PRO A 49 -6.11 9.93 -5.43
N LYS A 50 -6.57 10.45 -6.58
CA LYS A 50 -5.65 10.96 -7.61
C LYS A 50 -4.76 12.07 -7.03
N ASN A 51 -3.47 12.05 -7.35
CA ASN A 51 -2.45 13.01 -6.89
C ASN A 51 -2.27 13.07 -5.36
N PHE A 52 -2.64 12.02 -4.61
CA PHE A 52 -2.54 12.02 -3.15
C PHE A 52 -1.10 12.28 -2.64
N GLU A 53 -0.11 11.80 -3.37
CA GLU A 53 1.32 11.90 -3.04
C GLU A 53 1.99 13.23 -3.40
N CYS A 54 1.28 14.17 -4.03
CA CYS A 54 1.85 15.44 -4.49
C CYS A 54 0.90 16.64 -4.34
N THR A 55 -0.19 16.48 -3.58
CA THR A 55 -1.16 17.55 -3.32
C THR A 55 -0.85 18.24 -2.02
N ASP A 56 -0.53 19.54 -2.11
CA ASP A 56 -0.42 20.48 -0.97
C ASP A 56 -1.58 20.31 0.01
N ASN A 57 -1.26 20.15 1.30
CA ASN A 57 -2.24 19.96 2.37
C ASN A 57 -3.26 21.10 2.46
N GLN A 58 -2.88 22.33 2.12
CA GLN A 58 -3.78 23.49 2.13
C GLN A 58 -4.74 23.50 0.94
N LYS A 59 -4.37 22.86 -0.17
CA LYS A 59 -5.21 22.75 -1.39
C LYS A 59 -6.05 21.48 -1.41
N ARG A 60 -5.84 20.58 -0.44
CA ARG A 60 -6.53 19.30 -0.34
C ARG A 60 -7.99 19.51 0.09
N PRO A 61 -8.96 18.82 -0.52
CA PRO A 61 -10.36 18.94 -0.12
C PRO A 61 -10.56 18.49 1.33
N ALA A 62 -11.42 19.21 2.07
CA ALA A 62 -11.66 18.99 3.49
C ALA A 62 -12.15 17.56 3.80
N GLU A 63 -12.91 16.96 2.90
CA GLU A 63 -13.38 15.57 3.02
C GLU A 63 -12.22 14.57 3.00
N GLN A 64 -11.22 14.82 2.15
CA GLN A 64 -10.03 13.98 2.06
C GLN A 64 -9.14 14.15 3.28
N LEU A 65 -8.99 15.37 3.80
CA LEU A 65 -8.32 15.61 5.09
C LEU A 65 -9.05 14.87 6.21
N LYS A 66 -10.36 15.03 6.35
CA LYS A 66 -11.15 14.31 7.37
C LYS A 66 -11.03 12.78 7.25
N LYS A 67 -10.92 12.27 6.02
CA LYS A 67 -10.81 10.84 5.74
C LYS A 67 -9.42 10.29 6.06
N TRP A 68 -8.34 10.99 5.71
CA TRP A 68 -6.98 10.46 5.72
C TRP A 68 -6.05 11.07 6.77
N TRP A 69 -6.39 12.23 7.32
CA TRP A 69 -5.51 12.94 8.25
C TRP A 69 -5.27 12.11 9.52
N GLY A 70 -4.00 11.95 9.87
CA GLY A 70 -3.57 11.18 11.03
C GLY A 70 -3.80 9.67 10.91
N ARG A 71 -4.21 9.14 9.76
CA ARG A 71 -4.44 7.70 9.57
C ARG A 71 -3.26 7.02 8.86
N PRO A 72 -2.51 6.16 9.55
CA PRO A 72 -1.43 5.43 8.91
C PRO A 72 -2.00 4.36 7.97
N TYR A 73 -1.28 4.11 6.89
CA TYR A 73 -1.54 3.02 5.96
C TYR A 73 -0.21 2.42 5.49
N LEU A 74 -0.27 1.19 5.00
CA LEU A 74 0.87 0.44 4.48
C LEU A 74 0.82 0.40 2.96
N GLU A 75 1.98 0.57 2.34
CA GLU A 75 2.22 0.17 0.96
C GLU A 75 3.18 -1.02 0.96
N VAL A 76 2.79 -2.09 0.27
CA VAL A 76 3.61 -3.29 0.09
C VAL A 76 4.31 -3.15 -1.25
N GLU A 77 5.63 -3.06 -1.19
CA GLU A 77 6.50 -2.96 -2.36
C GLU A 77 7.17 -4.31 -2.58
N MET A 78 7.13 -4.78 -3.82
CA MET A 78 7.87 -5.96 -4.25
C MET A 78 9.00 -5.51 -5.18
N GLU A 79 10.23 -5.73 -4.76
CA GLU A 79 11.45 -5.46 -5.53
C GLU A 79 11.83 -6.67 -6.39
N ASP A 80 12.73 -6.46 -7.34
CA ASP A 80 13.21 -7.52 -8.21
C ASP A 80 13.92 -8.63 -7.40
N PRO A 81 13.46 -9.89 -7.48
CA PRO A 81 13.98 -10.98 -6.68
C PRO A 81 15.43 -11.35 -7.02
N GLU A 82 15.96 -10.94 -8.18
CA GLU A 82 17.39 -11.15 -8.51
C GLU A 82 18.29 -10.25 -7.67
N GLN A 83 17.82 -9.06 -7.30
CA GLN A 83 18.56 -8.12 -6.46
C GLN A 83 18.23 -8.31 -4.97
N TRP A 84 16.99 -8.70 -4.65
CA TRP A 84 16.49 -8.81 -3.28
C TRP A 84 15.71 -10.11 -3.09
N PRO A 85 16.34 -11.17 -2.56
CA PRO A 85 15.73 -12.50 -2.51
C PRO A 85 14.47 -12.59 -1.64
N ASP A 86 14.36 -11.79 -0.57
CA ASP A 86 13.13 -11.66 0.22
C ASP A 86 12.13 -10.69 -0.41
N GLY A 87 12.62 -9.69 -1.15
CA GLY A 87 11.90 -8.85 -2.13
C GLY A 87 10.70 -8.04 -1.63
N VAL A 88 10.19 -8.27 -0.42
CA VAL A 88 8.94 -7.67 0.07
C VAL A 88 9.25 -6.66 1.16
N PHE A 89 8.83 -5.42 0.93
CA PHE A 89 8.96 -4.33 1.90
C PHE A 89 7.60 -3.74 2.24
N TYR A 90 7.45 -3.32 3.49
CA TYR A 90 6.27 -2.67 4.04
C TYR A 90 6.62 -1.23 4.40
N SER A 91 6.16 -0.29 3.58
CA SER A 91 6.34 1.14 3.81
C SER A 91 5.14 1.69 4.58
N VAL A 92 5.37 2.32 5.73
CA VAL A 92 4.31 2.93 6.54
C VAL A 92 4.25 4.41 6.23
N TYR A 93 3.11 4.85 5.71
CA TYR A 93 2.84 6.24 5.38
C TYR A 93 1.74 6.82 6.25
N CYS A 94 1.81 8.12 6.49
CA CYS A 94 0.66 8.83 7.02
C CYS A 94 0.56 10.28 6.53
N LEU A 95 -0.64 10.72 6.19
CA LEU A 95 -0.95 12.12 5.96
C LEU A 95 -1.13 12.84 7.30
N ASP A 96 -0.09 13.48 7.82
CA ASP A 96 -0.11 14.13 9.14
C ASP A 96 0.59 15.48 9.21
N GLY A 97 0.98 16.03 8.07
CA GLY A 97 1.61 17.34 7.98
C GLY A 97 3.12 17.32 8.24
N GLY A 98 3.75 16.16 8.42
CA GLY A 98 5.22 16.07 8.43
C GLY A 98 5.86 16.47 7.09
N ALA A 99 5.11 16.32 5.99
CA ALA A 99 5.43 16.92 4.69
C ALA A 99 4.30 17.84 4.22
N TRP A 100 4.65 18.86 3.44
CA TRP A 100 3.73 19.91 2.99
C TRP A 100 2.74 19.43 1.91
N ASP A 101 3.14 18.48 1.07
CA ASP A 101 2.45 18.05 -0.15
C ASP A 101 2.15 16.54 -0.24
N ARG A 102 2.65 15.75 0.70
CA ARG A 102 2.58 14.30 0.64
C ARG A 102 2.42 13.66 2.00
N PRO A 103 2.00 12.38 2.05
CA PRO A 103 2.10 11.56 3.25
C PRO A 103 3.55 11.46 3.70
N THR A 104 3.76 11.56 5.00
CA THR A 104 5.07 11.34 5.60
C THR A 104 5.35 9.85 5.67
N LEU A 105 6.51 9.44 5.13
CA LEU A 105 7.04 8.10 5.33
C LEU A 105 7.53 7.99 6.78
N TRP A 106 6.95 7.06 7.54
CA TRP A 106 7.37 6.75 8.90
C TRP A 106 8.53 5.75 8.92
N GLY A 107 8.58 4.86 7.93
CA GLY A 107 9.65 3.89 7.77
C GLY A 107 9.32 2.84 6.73
N ARG A 108 10.35 2.10 6.29
CA ARG A 108 10.29 0.92 5.41
C ARG A 108 10.79 -0.28 6.20
N PHE A 109 10.05 -1.38 6.19
CA PHE A 109 10.31 -2.56 7.00
C PHE A 109 10.28 -3.84 6.15
N GLU A 110 11.00 -4.86 6.58
CA GLU A 110 11.05 -6.18 5.90
C GLU A 110 9.95 -7.14 6.41
N SER A 111 9.27 -6.76 7.50
CA SER A 111 8.20 -7.55 8.11
C SER A 111 6.96 -6.71 8.39
N LEU A 112 5.79 -7.31 8.18
CA LEU A 112 4.50 -6.71 8.52
C LEU A 112 4.41 -6.41 10.03
N ASP A 113 4.97 -7.27 10.88
CA ASP A 113 4.91 -7.07 12.34
C ASP A 113 5.66 -5.80 12.76
N GLU A 114 6.87 -5.58 12.23
CA GLU A 114 7.65 -4.37 12.50
C GLU A 114 6.94 -3.11 12.02
N ALA A 115 6.34 -3.18 10.84
CA ALA A 115 5.55 -2.07 10.29
C ALA A 115 4.33 -1.75 11.17
N LEU A 116 3.67 -2.76 11.73
CA LEU A 116 2.56 -2.58 12.67
C LEU A 116 3.04 -2.03 14.03
N GLN A 117 4.20 -2.46 14.53
CA GLN A 117 4.80 -1.87 15.72
C GLN A 117 5.16 -0.39 15.51
N CYS A 118 5.61 0.00 14.31
CA CYS A 118 5.82 1.40 13.95
C CYS A 118 4.50 2.20 14.05
N VAL A 119 3.41 1.63 13.53
CA VAL A 119 2.09 2.24 13.61
C VAL A 119 1.62 2.41 15.06
N GLU A 120 1.78 1.38 15.88
CA GLU A 120 1.37 1.38 17.29
C GLU A 120 2.17 2.39 18.12
N ARG A 121 3.49 2.44 17.91
CA ARG A 121 4.34 3.40 18.61
C ARG A 121 3.96 4.83 18.24
N SER A 122 3.62 5.06 16.96
CA SER A 122 3.39 6.35 16.31
C SER A 122 4.59 7.31 16.50
N PRO A 123 4.88 8.21 15.56
CA PRO A 123 5.99 9.15 15.75
C PRO A 123 5.79 10.03 16.98
N ALA A 124 6.88 10.27 17.71
CA ALA A 124 6.82 11.00 18.98
C ALA A 124 6.17 12.38 18.87
N TRP A 125 6.31 13.06 17.72
CA TRP A 125 5.71 14.39 17.47
C TRP A 125 4.18 14.40 17.41
N ARG A 126 3.50 13.24 17.44
CA ARG A 126 2.03 13.16 17.57
C ARG A 126 1.51 13.01 18.99
N LYS A 127 2.35 12.62 19.94
CA LYS A 127 1.97 12.46 21.35
C LYS A 127 2.02 13.84 22.01
N SER A 128 1.13 14.74 21.57
CA SER A 128 0.88 16.06 22.18
C SER A 128 -0.17 15.96 23.27
#